data_AF-A0A812SEH8-F1
#
_entry.id   AF-A0A812SEH8-F1
#
_cell.length_a   1.000
_cell.length_b   1.000
_cell.length_c   1.000
_cell.angle_alpha   90.00
_cell.angle_beta   90.00
_cell.angle_gamma   90.00
#
_symmetry.space_group_name_H-M   'P 1'
#
loop_
_entity.id
_entity.type
_entity.pdbx_description
1 polymer ?
#
loop_
_entity_poly.entity_id
_entity_poly.type
_entity_poly.pdbx_seq_one_letter_code
_entity_poly.pdbx_strand_id
1 'polypeptide(L)'
;MLVFVLGVFGALPLPMSLLVDVLGFQAPCAFAPWVFLTGTLAMPVFLLTFPYCSCASPKCFLDVVSIHQTDRALKMRGVYGLGGFLKVSEEMRVLWSPPYLTRLWCVFELAAFRKANPSKPLCLKPLFVESQVFLFMIGSGLSTGAYIAHQLDQGYGLGIVALTLAPLVLVVQTNRKFMREEKNLTVSLENFDLRNAECHLEADRVFVSMAIAAWYGSEEEFTDYVRGPLRKELLAAGGLDLPFSYALFTAISPFCMVLDIVVAMIRGGAPVDAVLAEFIGAGLGVTLLFMPVCCKIVWCLCNRWASPGSTRLYDYSVSLVVFVIFVLLVATSGVIIFRYVVTKSLLGAVAVCSVSCALAILAYGRYAWSMRVKGLGMTMGGTWKQVARATLGLAVAPAAVRTLSLAVAKGRSVHVVYSMGVPTLSNMIFEENLRKKADQAAWDSGDDTILASSVEKMCEVWRHAGVSVHKYHAHKIHHKELITCPYMMKVMSEVMEHGGGEESSEYEAEEDLDEHACSC
;
A
#
# COMPACT_ATOMS: atom_id res chain seq x y z
N MET A 1 14.87 12.17 13.53
CA MET A 1 16.34 12.37 13.38
C MET A 1 16.74 13.83 13.53
N LEU A 2 16.27 14.76 12.69
CA LEU A 2 16.63 16.20 12.85
C LEU A 2 16.39 16.73 14.27
N VAL A 3 15.22 16.49 14.84
CA VAL A 3 14.85 16.92 16.22
C VAL A 3 15.76 16.31 17.28
N PHE A 4 16.14 15.03 17.13
CA PHE A 4 17.10 14.37 18.03
C PHE A 4 18.46 15.07 17.99
N VAL A 5 18.97 15.34 16.78
CA VAL A 5 20.25 16.04 16.57
C VAL A 5 20.21 17.44 17.19
N LEU A 6 19.15 18.21 16.93
CA LEU A 6 18.97 19.55 17.52
C LEU A 6 18.90 19.49 19.07
N GLY A 7 18.29 18.44 19.63
CA GLY A 7 18.25 18.20 21.06
C GLY A 7 19.64 17.92 21.66
N VAL A 8 20.44 17.05 21.02
CA VAL A 8 21.82 16.74 21.45
C VAL A 8 22.70 18.00 21.47
N PHE A 9 22.59 18.86 20.45
CA PHE A 9 23.35 20.10 20.35
C PHE A 9 22.82 21.24 21.25
N GLY A 10 21.70 21.02 21.98
CA GLY A 10 21.12 22.02 22.88
C GLY A 10 20.41 23.17 22.14
N ALA A 11 20.03 22.97 20.88
CA ALA A 11 19.25 23.96 20.12
C ALA A 11 17.76 23.94 20.51
N LEU A 12 17.28 22.87 21.16
CA LEU A 12 15.91 22.75 21.65
C LEU A 12 15.86 22.98 23.18
N PRO A 13 14.83 23.67 23.69
CA PRO A 13 14.66 23.89 25.12
C PRO A 13 14.28 22.57 25.83
N LEU A 14 14.77 22.40 27.06
CA LEU A 14 14.54 21.21 27.90
C LEU A 14 13.94 21.64 29.26
N PRO A 15 12.66 22.06 29.32
CA PRO A 15 12.09 22.71 30.49
C PRO A 15 11.74 21.76 31.66
N MET A 16 11.77 20.45 31.45
CA MET A 16 11.43 19.45 32.47
C MET A 16 12.69 18.81 33.05
N SER A 17 12.55 18.12 34.18
CA SER A 17 13.62 17.35 34.82
C SER A 17 13.20 15.90 34.96
N LEU A 18 14.03 14.99 34.47
CA LEU A 18 13.85 13.54 34.58
C LEU A 18 14.98 12.95 35.42
N LEU A 19 14.65 12.22 36.48
CA LEU A 19 15.66 11.47 37.24
C LEU A 19 16.03 10.20 36.44
N VAL A 20 17.27 10.14 35.97
CA VAL A 20 17.79 8.98 35.24
C VAL A 20 18.59 8.10 36.21
N ASP A 21 18.39 6.79 36.15
CA ASP A 21 19.14 5.77 36.91
C ASP A 21 19.58 4.63 35.99
N VAL A 22 20.79 4.73 35.41
CA VAL A 22 21.34 3.76 34.46
C VAL A 22 22.83 3.56 34.73
N LEU A 23 23.27 2.31 34.93
CA LEU A 23 24.67 1.95 35.26
C LEU A 23 25.26 2.74 36.44
N GLY A 24 24.43 3.08 37.43
CA GLY A 24 24.85 3.87 38.60
C GLY A 24 24.95 5.38 38.34
N PHE A 25 24.70 5.85 37.12
CA PHE A 25 24.45 7.27 36.87
C PHE A 25 23.06 7.63 37.39
N GLN A 26 23.03 8.36 38.51
CA GLN A 26 21.82 8.83 39.17
C GLN A 26 21.82 10.35 39.25
N ALA A 27 21.20 11.00 38.27
CA ALA A 27 21.16 12.46 38.23
C ALA A 27 19.85 13.00 37.61
N PRO A 28 19.34 14.14 38.11
CA PRO A 28 18.28 14.87 37.41
C PRO A 28 18.85 15.43 36.11
N CYS A 29 18.26 15.02 34.99
CA CYS A 29 18.62 15.46 33.65
C CYS A 29 17.54 16.36 33.07
N ALA A 30 17.93 17.45 32.41
CA ALA A 30 16.99 18.30 31.67
C ALA A 30 16.35 17.48 30.52
N PHE A 31 15.02 17.56 30.40
CA PHE A 31 14.23 16.70 29.53
C PHE A 31 13.15 17.49 28.76
N ALA A 32 12.85 17.04 27.54
CA ALA A 32 11.66 17.40 26.79
C ALA A 32 11.35 16.30 25.76
N PRO A 33 10.07 15.95 25.53
CA PRO A 33 9.67 14.86 24.66
C PRO A 33 9.56 15.29 23.18
N TRP A 34 10.52 16.07 22.69
CA TRP A 34 10.44 16.64 21.33
C TRP A 34 10.49 15.56 20.26
N VAL A 35 11.34 14.54 20.42
CA VAL A 35 11.47 13.44 19.46
C VAL A 35 10.21 12.58 19.48
N PHE A 36 9.64 12.30 20.65
CA PHE A 36 8.35 11.62 20.81
C PHE A 36 7.21 12.38 20.13
N LEU A 37 7.02 13.66 20.44
CA LEU A 37 5.92 14.45 19.89
C LEU A 37 6.01 14.55 18.36
N THR A 38 7.20 14.91 17.85
CA THR A 38 7.40 15.05 16.41
C THR A 38 7.37 13.71 15.68
N GLY A 39 7.94 12.65 16.26
CA GLY A 39 7.91 11.30 15.68
C GLY A 39 6.50 10.72 15.60
N THR A 40 5.72 10.86 16.68
CA THR A 40 4.34 10.36 16.75
C THR A 40 3.42 11.10 15.79
N LEU A 41 3.60 12.43 15.60
CA LEU A 41 2.82 13.22 14.66
C LEU A 41 3.29 13.09 13.20
N ALA A 42 4.60 12.93 12.97
CA ALA A 42 5.14 12.82 11.61
C ALA A 42 4.66 11.56 10.90
N MET A 43 4.41 10.46 11.63
CA MET A 43 3.96 9.19 11.04
C MET A 43 2.60 9.28 10.34
N PRO A 44 1.49 9.71 11.00
CA PRO A 44 0.20 9.86 10.31
C PRO A 44 0.27 10.89 9.19
N VAL A 45 1.00 12.01 9.38
CA VAL A 45 1.21 13.00 8.32
C VAL A 45 1.91 12.37 7.12
N PHE A 46 2.98 11.60 7.35
CA PHE A 46 3.68 10.89 6.28
C PHE A 46 2.79 9.87 5.59
N LEU A 47 2.03 9.04 6.32
CA LEU A 47 1.10 8.07 5.71
C LEU A 47 0.05 8.74 4.83
N LEU A 48 -0.48 9.90 5.25
CA LEU A 48 -1.48 10.65 4.49
C LEU A 48 -0.89 11.39 3.29
N THR A 49 0.37 11.83 3.38
CA THR A 49 1.03 12.63 2.32
C THR A 49 1.85 11.78 1.35
N PHE A 50 2.31 10.60 1.76
CA PHE A 50 3.18 9.72 0.98
C PHE A 50 2.63 9.36 -0.42
N PRO A 51 1.32 9.08 -0.59
CA PRO A 51 0.75 8.84 -1.92
C PRO A 51 0.93 10.02 -2.89
N TYR A 52 0.98 11.25 -2.37
CA TYR A 52 1.10 12.48 -3.15
C TYR A 52 2.55 12.88 -3.42
N CYS A 53 3.52 12.36 -2.65
CA CYS A 53 4.93 12.71 -2.79
C CYS A 53 5.69 11.81 -3.79
N SER A 54 5.07 10.75 -4.32
CA SER A 54 5.77 9.76 -5.14
C SER A 54 5.70 10.05 -6.65
N CYS A 55 6.85 10.33 -7.26
CA CYS A 55 7.01 10.59 -8.70
C CYS A 55 6.92 9.31 -9.60
N ALA A 56 6.56 8.15 -9.03
CA ALA A 56 6.54 6.87 -9.74
C ALA A 56 5.52 5.90 -9.12
N SER A 57 4.27 6.33 -8.95
CA SER A 57 3.22 5.40 -8.53
C SER A 57 2.92 4.41 -9.66
N PRO A 58 2.81 3.10 -9.40
CA PRO A 58 2.21 2.18 -10.35
C PRO A 58 0.81 2.71 -10.73
N LYS A 59 0.46 2.59 -12.01
CA LYS A 59 -0.90 2.93 -12.47
C LYS A 59 -1.84 1.84 -11.99
N CYS A 60 -2.81 2.19 -11.15
CA CYS A 60 -3.87 1.29 -10.74
C CYS A 60 -5.16 1.62 -11.48
N PHE A 61 -5.88 0.58 -11.89
CA PHE A 61 -7.27 0.70 -12.28
C PHE A 61 -8.13 0.46 -11.05
N LEU A 62 -8.95 1.43 -10.68
CA LEU A 62 -9.92 1.31 -9.59
C LEU A 62 -11.31 1.50 -10.18
N ASP A 63 -12.11 0.45 -10.13
CA ASP A 63 -13.46 0.36 -10.75
C ASP A 63 -14.33 1.59 -10.46
N VAL A 64 -14.48 1.98 -9.19
CA VAL A 64 -15.37 3.06 -8.76
C VAL A 64 -14.93 4.43 -9.27
N VAL A 65 -13.64 4.62 -9.52
CA VAL A 65 -13.07 5.89 -10.00
C VAL A 65 -12.93 5.90 -11.52
N SER A 66 -12.70 4.73 -12.13
CA SER A 66 -12.39 4.60 -13.56
C SER A 66 -13.63 4.38 -14.41
N ILE A 67 -14.70 3.84 -13.82
CA ILE A 67 -16.00 3.64 -14.48
C ILE A 67 -16.91 4.80 -14.11
N HIS A 68 -17.55 5.39 -15.11
CA HIS A 68 -18.49 6.47 -14.91
C HIS A 68 -19.67 6.00 -14.04
N GLN A 69 -19.93 6.66 -12.92
CA GLN A 69 -20.92 6.18 -11.93
C GLN A 69 -22.35 6.66 -12.21
N THR A 70 -22.53 7.79 -12.92
CA THR A 70 -23.83 8.45 -13.13
C THR A 70 -24.43 8.22 -14.52
N ASP A 71 -23.67 8.44 -15.59
CA ASP A 71 -24.06 8.11 -16.97
C ASP A 71 -24.12 6.59 -17.18
N ARG A 72 -25.32 6.09 -17.47
CA ARG A 72 -25.59 4.67 -17.66
C ARG A 72 -24.87 4.08 -18.88
N ALA A 73 -24.80 4.79 -20.00
CA ALA A 73 -24.18 4.28 -21.22
C ALA A 73 -22.65 4.16 -21.04
N LEU A 74 -22.02 5.18 -20.45
CA LEU A 74 -20.58 5.13 -20.14
C LEU A 74 -20.27 4.10 -19.05
N LYS A 75 -21.15 3.95 -18.05
CA LYS A 75 -21.03 2.89 -17.03
C LYS A 75 -21.02 1.51 -17.68
N MET A 76 -22.00 1.23 -18.54
CA MET A 76 -22.10 -0.04 -19.26
C MET A 76 -20.86 -0.28 -20.13
N ARG A 77 -20.40 0.75 -20.86
CA ARG A 77 -19.16 0.65 -21.67
C ARG A 77 -17.94 0.35 -20.80
N GLY A 78 -17.82 0.98 -19.64
CA GLY A 78 -16.76 0.71 -18.68
C GLY A 78 -16.81 -0.71 -18.12
N VAL A 79 -18.01 -1.19 -17.75
CA VAL A 79 -18.23 -2.56 -17.26
C VAL A 79 -17.88 -3.59 -18.34
N TYR A 80 -18.33 -3.39 -19.58
CA TYR A 80 -17.97 -4.29 -20.69
C TYR A 80 -16.48 -4.23 -21.05
N GLY A 81 -15.81 -3.11 -20.77
CA GLY A 81 -14.37 -2.95 -20.94
C GLY A 81 -13.51 -3.64 -19.86
N LEU A 82 -14.09 -4.05 -18.72
CA LEU A 82 -13.34 -4.63 -17.59
C LEU A 82 -12.48 -5.83 -17.98
N GLY A 83 -12.98 -6.72 -18.85
CA GLY A 83 -12.23 -7.88 -19.32
C GLY A 83 -10.91 -7.51 -20.00
N GLY A 84 -10.88 -6.40 -20.74
CA GLY A 84 -9.67 -5.86 -21.36
C GLY A 84 -8.64 -5.43 -20.31
N PHE A 85 -9.09 -4.69 -19.29
CA PHE A 85 -8.25 -4.26 -18.18
C PHE A 85 -7.71 -5.44 -17.37
N LEU A 86 -8.55 -6.44 -17.07
CA LEU A 86 -8.10 -7.64 -16.36
C LEU A 86 -7.02 -8.38 -17.15
N LYS A 87 -7.19 -8.51 -18.48
CA LYS A 87 -6.20 -9.19 -19.34
C LYS A 87 -4.84 -8.49 -19.37
N VAL A 88 -4.80 -7.16 -19.39
CA VAL A 88 -3.52 -6.41 -19.45
C VAL A 88 -2.90 -6.16 -18.06
N SER A 89 -3.68 -6.22 -16.98
CA SER A 89 -3.22 -6.01 -15.60
C SER A 89 -2.06 -6.94 -15.22
N GLU A 90 -1.01 -6.40 -14.58
CA GLU A 90 0.14 -7.19 -14.10
C GLU A 90 -0.16 -7.94 -12.80
N GLU A 91 -1.05 -7.40 -11.98
CA GLU A 91 -1.49 -7.94 -10.68
C GLU A 91 -2.95 -7.55 -10.47
N MET A 92 -3.75 -8.44 -9.87
CA MET A 92 -5.04 -8.07 -9.29
C MET A 92 -4.91 -8.04 -7.77
N ARG A 93 -5.14 -6.86 -7.18
CA ARG A 93 -5.14 -6.69 -5.73
C ARG A 93 -6.54 -6.40 -5.24
N VAL A 94 -7.06 -7.29 -4.42
CA VAL A 94 -8.39 -7.15 -3.82
C VAL A 94 -8.24 -6.75 -2.36
N LEU A 95 -8.71 -5.54 -2.06
CA LEU A 95 -8.87 -5.05 -0.71
C LEU A 95 -10.22 -5.52 -0.18
N TRP A 96 -10.25 -6.68 0.47
CA TRP A 96 -11.50 -7.36 0.78
C TRP A 96 -12.09 -6.94 2.13
N SER A 97 -13.42 -7.06 2.19
CA SER A 97 -14.25 -6.97 3.39
C SER A 97 -15.27 -8.13 3.37
N PRO A 98 -15.92 -8.48 4.49
CA PRO A 98 -16.85 -9.62 4.55
C PRO A 98 -17.88 -9.73 3.40
N PRO A 99 -18.57 -8.66 2.96
CA PRO A 99 -19.53 -8.75 1.86
C PRO A 99 -18.88 -8.82 0.46
N TYR A 100 -17.55 -8.78 0.35
CA TYR A 100 -16.90 -8.79 -0.96
C TYR A 100 -17.18 -10.09 -1.72
N LEU A 101 -17.04 -11.24 -1.07
CA LEU A 101 -17.22 -12.56 -1.70
C LEU A 101 -18.68 -13.05 -1.71
N THR A 102 -19.63 -12.27 -1.17
CA THR A 102 -21.07 -12.55 -1.33
C THR A 102 -21.60 -12.01 -2.66
N ARG A 103 -20.90 -11.05 -3.29
CA ARG A 103 -21.35 -10.36 -4.50
C ARG A 103 -20.91 -11.10 -5.76
N LEU A 104 -21.87 -11.33 -6.66
CA LEU A 104 -21.70 -12.08 -7.91
C LEU A 104 -20.54 -11.54 -8.76
N TRP A 105 -20.56 -10.24 -9.07
CA TRP A 105 -19.53 -9.59 -9.87
C TRP A 105 -18.13 -9.72 -9.28
N CYS A 106 -17.99 -9.53 -7.97
CA CYS A 106 -16.69 -9.57 -7.31
C CYS A 106 -16.03 -10.95 -7.39
N VAL A 107 -16.80 -12.03 -7.24
CA VAL A 107 -16.30 -13.40 -7.39
C VAL A 107 -16.02 -13.72 -8.86
N PHE A 108 -16.89 -13.27 -9.76
CA PHE A 108 -16.69 -13.40 -11.19
C PHE A 108 -15.40 -12.71 -11.66
N GLU A 109 -15.10 -11.50 -11.19
CA GLU A 109 -13.87 -10.76 -11.54
C GLU A 109 -12.60 -11.49 -11.10
N LEU A 110 -12.59 -12.09 -9.91
CA LEU A 110 -11.46 -12.90 -9.43
C LEU A 110 -11.20 -14.09 -10.36
N ALA A 111 -12.28 -14.80 -10.73
CA ALA A 111 -12.23 -15.94 -11.63
C ALA A 111 -11.82 -15.52 -13.05
N ALA A 112 -12.40 -14.43 -13.56
CA ALA A 112 -12.09 -13.80 -14.84
C ALA A 112 -10.61 -13.43 -14.94
N PHE A 113 -10.07 -12.76 -13.91
CA PHE A 113 -8.66 -12.40 -13.86
C PHE A 113 -7.76 -13.64 -13.93
N ARG A 114 -8.09 -14.69 -13.16
CA ARG A 114 -7.31 -15.93 -13.18
C ARG A 114 -7.40 -16.66 -14.52
N LYS A 115 -8.57 -16.68 -15.16
CA LYS A 115 -8.75 -17.25 -16.50
C LYS A 115 -7.92 -16.51 -17.55
N ALA A 116 -7.94 -15.18 -17.51
CA ALA A 116 -7.17 -14.34 -18.43
C ALA A 116 -5.67 -14.32 -18.14
N ASN A 117 -5.28 -14.54 -16.87
CA ASN A 117 -3.91 -14.44 -16.40
C ASN A 117 -3.53 -15.59 -15.45
N PRO A 118 -3.34 -16.82 -15.96
CA PRO A 118 -3.11 -18.00 -15.11
C PRO A 118 -1.91 -17.87 -14.16
N SER A 119 -0.86 -17.16 -14.59
CA SER A 119 0.40 -17.02 -13.86
C SER A 119 0.58 -15.70 -13.10
N LYS A 120 -0.29 -14.70 -13.31
CA LYS A 120 -0.11 -13.39 -12.68
C LYS A 120 -0.57 -13.38 -11.22
N PRO A 121 0.00 -12.51 -10.37
CA PRO A 121 -0.35 -12.49 -8.95
C PRO A 121 -1.80 -12.05 -8.72
N LEU A 122 -2.53 -12.82 -7.91
CA LEU A 122 -3.81 -12.44 -7.31
C LEU A 122 -3.61 -12.26 -5.82
N CYS A 123 -3.63 -11.01 -5.36
CA CYS A 123 -3.34 -10.63 -4.00
C CYS A 123 -4.62 -10.26 -3.26
N LEU A 124 -5.02 -11.09 -2.29
CA LEU A 124 -6.13 -10.80 -1.39
C LEU A 124 -5.58 -10.15 -0.11
N LYS A 125 -5.93 -8.89 0.14
CA LYS A 125 -5.48 -8.14 1.33
C LYS A 125 -6.69 -7.67 2.14
N PRO A 126 -6.77 -7.98 3.43
CA PRO A 126 -7.83 -7.41 4.26
C PRO A 126 -7.65 -5.91 4.44
N LEU A 127 -8.74 -5.13 4.41
CA LEU A 127 -8.70 -3.70 4.71
C LEU A 127 -8.41 -3.36 6.18
N PHE A 128 -8.56 -4.34 7.08
CA PHE A 128 -8.51 -4.08 8.51
C PHE A 128 -7.10 -4.03 9.08
N VAL A 129 -6.09 -4.65 8.46
CA VAL A 129 -4.75 -4.75 9.05
C VAL A 129 -4.16 -3.34 9.22
N GLU A 130 -4.27 -2.50 8.21
CA GLU A 130 -3.85 -1.10 8.21
C GLU A 130 -4.61 -0.29 9.27
N SER A 131 -5.93 -0.48 9.36
CA SER A 131 -6.76 0.16 10.38
C SER A 131 -6.32 -0.23 11.79
N GLN A 132 -5.93 -1.50 11.99
CA GLN A 132 -5.45 -2.01 13.27
C GLN A 132 -4.06 -1.48 13.62
N VAL A 133 -3.15 -1.42 12.66
CA VAL A 133 -1.83 -0.80 12.86
C VAL A 133 -1.98 0.67 13.25
N PHE A 134 -2.89 1.40 12.59
CA PHE A 134 -3.19 2.78 12.92
C PHE A 134 -3.74 2.94 14.35
N LEU A 135 -4.71 2.11 14.75
CA LEU A 135 -5.25 2.12 16.11
C LEU A 135 -4.19 1.73 17.15
N PHE A 136 -3.35 0.73 16.86
CA PHE A 136 -2.21 0.38 17.71
C PHE A 136 -1.21 1.53 17.83
N MET A 137 -0.93 2.26 16.74
CA MET A 137 -0.02 3.40 16.74
C MET A 137 -0.55 4.53 17.63
N ILE A 138 -1.85 4.86 17.52
CA ILE A 138 -2.49 5.85 18.41
C ILE A 138 -2.46 5.36 19.86
N GLY A 139 -2.86 4.11 20.12
CA GLY A 139 -2.84 3.53 21.46
C GLY A 139 -1.45 3.54 22.07
N SER A 140 -0.44 3.13 21.31
CA SER A 140 0.98 3.18 21.67
C SER A 140 1.43 4.62 22.00
N GLY A 141 1.06 5.59 21.16
CA GLY A 141 1.29 7.02 21.40
C GLY A 141 0.71 7.52 22.72
N LEU A 142 -0.57 7.22 22.97
CA LEU A 142 -1.25 7.61 24.21
C LEU A 142 -0.65 6.94 25.43
N SER A 143 -0.34 5.64 25.35
CA SER A 143 0.32 4.91 26.43
C SER A 143 1.71 5.47 26.75
N THR A 144 2.52 5.79 25.73
CA THR A 144 3.83 6.43 25.90
C THR A 144 3.69 7.83 26.50
N GLY A 145 2.75 8.65 26.02
CA GLY A 145 2.50 9.98 26.57
C GLY A 145 2.06 9.94 28.04
N ALA A 146 1.17 9.01 28.39
CA ALA A 146 0.75 8.80 29.77
C ALA A 146 1.90 8.28 30.65
N TYR A 147 2.77 7.42 30.12
CA TYR A 147 3.98 6.99 30.82
C TYR A 147 4.97 8.15 31.06
N ILE A 148 5.14 9.06 30.10
CA ILE A 148 5.94 10.29 30.29
C ILE A 148 5.34 11.16 31.39
N ALA A 149 4.04 11.46 31.31
CA ALA A 149 3.35 12.26 32.31
C ALA A 149 3.48 11.65 33.71
N HIS A 150 3.39 10.33 33.81
CA HIS A 150 3.58 9.60 35.05
C HIS A 150 5.01 9.70 35.60
N GLN A 151 6.03 9.55 34.74
CA GLN A 151 7.44 9.68 35.15
C GLN A 151 7.76 11.08 35.72
N LEU A 152 7.01 12.10 35.31
CA LEU A 152 7.16 13.47 35.81
C LEU A 152 6.50 13.68 37.19
N ASP A 153 5.51 12.86 37.58
CA ASP A 153 4.67 13.05 38.78
C ASP A 153 5.17 12.28 40.03
N GLN A 154 6.22 11.46 39.92
CA GLN A 154 6.95 10.77 41.03
C GLN A 154 6.10 9.85 41.97
N GLY A 155 4.78 9.71 41.80
CA GLY A 155 3.90 8.87 42.63
C GLY A 155 3.58 7.51 42.01
N TYR A 156 3.76 6.40 42.74
CA TYR A 156 3.82 5.04 42.19
C TYR A 156 2.53 4.21 42.25
N GLY A 157 2.34 3.34 41.25
CA GLY A 157 1.54 2.11 41.33
C GLY A 157 1.46 1.32 40.01
N LEU A 158 1.55 -0.02 40.07
CA LEU A 158 1.30 -0.94 38.94
C LEU A 158 -0.04 -0.66 38.22
N GLY A 159 -1.03 -0.15 38.96
CA GLY A 159 -2.33 0.24 38.44
C GLY A 159 -2.28 1.31 37.35
N ILE A 160 -1.29 2.21 37.38
CA ILE A 160 -1.15 3.27 36.36
C ILE A 160 -0.70 2.65 35.03
N VAL A 161 0.23 1.70 35.03
CA VAL A 161 0.63 0.98 33.80
C VAL A 161 -0.58 0.29 33.17
N ALA A 162 -1.39 -0.40 33.97
CA ALA A 162 -2.61 -1.03 33.49
C ALA A 162 -3.59 -0.01 32.89
N LEU A 163 -3.75 1.16 33.52
CA LEU A 163 -4.60 2.24 33.02
C LEU A 163 -4.08 2.82 31.69
N THR A 164 -2.76 3.02 31.55
CA THR A 164 -2.16 3.53 30.30
C THR A 164 -2.31 2.57 29.13
N LEU A 165 -2.32 1.26 29.40
CA LEU A 165 -2.46 0.23 28.37
C LEU A 165 -3.93 -0.15 28.10
N ALA A 166 -4.87 0.27 28.97
CA ALA A 166 -6.29 -0.08 28.85
C ALA A 166 -6.89 0.17 27.46
N PRO A 167 -6.57 1.26 26.71
CA PRO A 167 -7.08 1.45 25.36
C PRO A 167 -6.76 0.30 24.39
N LEU A 168 -5.67 -0.44 24.62
CA LEU A 168 -5.26 -1.57 23.78
C LEU A 168 -6.19 -2.79 23.92
N VAL A 169 -7.05 -2.85 24.94
CA VAL A 169 -8.09 -3.90 25.04
C VAL A 169 -9.06 -3.83 23.87
N LEU A 170 -9.39 -2.62 23.41
CA LEU A 170 -10.27 -2.40 22.26
C LEU A 170 -9.58 -2.87 20.98
N VAL A 171 -8.27 -2.67 20.89
CA VAL A 171 -7.46 -3.14 19.77
C VAL A 171 -7.42 -4.67 19.74
N VAL A 172 -7.24 -5.34 20.89
CA VAL A 172 -7.32 -6.80 20.98
C VAL A 172 -8.71 -7.33 20.59
N GLN A 173 -9.78 -6.70 21.08
CA GLN A 173 -11.15 -7.08 20.75
C GLN A 173 -11.43 -6.94 19.24
N THR A 174 -11.02 -5.84 18.64
CA THR A 174 -11.20 -5.59 17.20
C THR A 174 -10.37 -6.56 16.36
N ASN A 175 -9.11 -6.83 16.72
CA ASN A 175 -8.31 -7.89 16.07
C ASN A 175 -8.99 -9.25 16.11
N ARG A 176 -9.52 -9.69 17.26
CA ARG A 176 -10.27 -10.96 17.34
C ARG A 176 -11.51 -10.97 16.45
N LYS A 177 -12.23 -9.85 16.35
CA LYS A 177 -13.35 -9.70 15.41
C LYS A 177 -12.88 -9.90 13.97
N PHE A 178 -11.78 -9.29 13.56
CA PHE A 178 -11.26 -9.44 12.20
C PHE A 178 -10.77 -10.85 11.89
N MET A 179 -10.14 -11.52 12.85
CA MET A 179 -9.76 -12.92 12.69
C MET A 179 -10.99 -13.83 12.53
N ARG A 180 -12.14 -13.47 13.09
CA ARG A 180 -13.41 -14.17 12.79
C ARG A 180 -13.86 -13.92 11.37
N GLU A 181 -13.80 -12.68 10.92
CA GLU A 181 -14.20 -12.30 9.57
C GLU A 181 -13.35 -13.03 8.52
N GLU A 182 -12.04 -13.22 8.76
CA GLU A 182 -11.17 -14.06 7.92
C GLU A 182 -11.62 -15.54 7.89
N LYS A 183 -11.89 -16.12 9.06
CA LYS A 183 -12.37 -17.51 9.13
C LYS A 183 -13.72 -17.66 8.44
N ASN A 184 -14.60 -16.68 8.60
CA ASN A 184 -15.88 -16.64 7.90
C ASN A 184 -15.66 -16.55 6.39
N LEU A 185 -14.67 -15.79 5.91
CA LEU A 185 -14.32 -15.76 4.50
C LEU A 185 -13.96 -17.14 3.96
N THR A 186 -13.16 -17.89 4.73
CA THR A 186 -12.76 -19.25 4.37
C THR A 186 -13.97 -20.17 4.23
N VAL A 187 -14.92 -20.04 5.15
CA VAL A 187 -16.18 -20.81 5.16
C VAL A 187 -17.12 -20.34 4.04
N SER A 188 -17.17 -19.03 3.75
CA SER A 188 -17.97 -18.48 2.64
C SER A 188 -17.46 -18.96 1.29
N LEU A 189 -16.14 -19.04 1.09
CA LEU A 189 -15.56 -19.62 -0.13
C LEU A 189 -15.82 -21.12 -0.24
N GLU A 190 -15.78 -21.85 0.88
CA GLU A 190 -16.07 -23.28 0.92
C GLU A 190 -17.52 -23.61 0.58
N ASN A 191 -18.45 -22.79 1.05
CA ASN A 191 -19.88 -22.96 0.83
C ASN A 191 -20.43 -22.05 -0.28
N PHE A 192 -19.56 -21.42 -1.08
CA PHE A 192 -19.96 -20.48 -2.12
C PHE A 192 -20.94 -21.13 -3.08
N ASP A 193 -22.03 -20.46 -3.44
CA ASP A 193 -23.00 -20.95 -4.41
C ASP A 193 -23.40 -19.78 -5.30
N LEU A 194 -23.22 -19.92 -6.61
CA LEU A 194 -23.50 -18.88 -7.59
C LEU A 194 -24.96 -18.40 -7.51
N ARG A 195 -25.90 -19.31 -7.22
CA ARG A 195 -27.34 -19.00 -7.16
C ARG A 195 -27.67 -18.10 -5.97
N ASN A 196 -26.91 -18.23 -4.89
CA ASN A 196 -27.06 -17.43 -3.67
C ASN A 196 -26.22 -16.14 -3.69
N ALA A 197 -25.38 -15.94 -4.72
CA ALA A 197 -24.56 -14.74 -4.82
C ALA A 197 -25.45 -13.50 -5.02
N GLU A 198 -25.19 -12.46 -4.23
CA GLU A 198 -25.90 -11.19 -4.27
C GLU A 198 -25.61 -10.48 -5.59
N CYS A 199 -26.66 -10.05 -6.29
CA CYS A 199 -26.57 -9.26 -7.50
C CYS A 199 -27.45 -8.02 -7.36
N HIS A 200 -26.89 -6.84 -7.61
CA HIS A 200 -27.64 -5.58 -7.48
C HIS A 200 -28.64 -5.38 -8.62
N LEU A 201 -28.30 -5.86 -9.83
CA LEU A 201 -29.15 -5.76 -11.01
C LEU A 201 -29.35 -7.16 -11.59
N GLU A 202 -30.60 -7.63 -11.64
CA GLU A 202 -30.88 -8.98 -12.11
C GLU A 202 -30.49 -9.20 -13.59
N ALA A 203 -30.51 -8.14 -14.39
CA ALA A 203 -29.99 -8.17 -15.77
C ALA A 203 -28.49 -8.55 -15.83
N ASP A 204 -27.70 -8.13 -14.85
CA ASP A 204 -26.28 -8.50 -14.78
C ASP A 204 -26.10 -9.97 -14.45
N ARG A 205 -27.03 -10.58 -13.71
CA ARG A 205 -26.97 -12.02 -13.40
C ARG A 205 -27.01 -12.83 -14.70
N VAL A 206 -27.94 -12.52 -15.59
CA VAL A 206 -28.04 -13.20 -16.90
C VAL A 206 -26.74 -13.06 -17.69
N PHE A 207 -26.18 -11.84 -17.74
CA PHE A 207 -24.92 -11.59 -18.43
C PHE A 207 -23.75 -12.38 -17.83
N VAL A 208 -23.58 -12.32 -16.51
CA VAL A 208 -22.50 -13.02 -15.80
C VAL A 208 -22.67 -14.52 -15.92
N SER A 209 -23.88 -15.07 -15.79
CA SER A 209 -24.18 -16.49 -15.98
C SER A 209 -23.84 -16.96 -17.41
N MET A 210 -24.16 -16.17 -18.43
CA MET A 210 -23.77 -16.48 -19.81
C MET A 210 -22.25 -16.50 -19.99
N ALA A 211 -21.54 -15.52 -19.42
CA ALA A 211 -20.07 -15.48 -19.46
C ALA A 211 -19.44 -16.65 -18.69
N ILE A 212 -20.02 -17.02 -17.55
CA ILE A 212 -19.63 -18.18 -16.75
C ILE A 212 -19.79 -19.45 -17.57
N ALA A 213 -20.95 -19.70 -18.16
CA ALA A 213 -21.19 -20.87 -19.00
C ALA A 213 -20.21 -20.92 -20.18
N ALA A 214 -19.94 -19.78 -20.82
CA ALA A 214 -18.98 -19.71 -21.92
C ALA A 214 -17.53 -20.01 -21.51
N TRP A 215 -17.10 -19.62 -20.30
CA TRP A 215 -15.69 -19.74 -19.87
C TRP A 215 -15.39 -20.99 -19.04
N TYR A 216 -16.38 -21.47 -18.30
CA TYR A 216 -16.25 -22.58 -17.35
C TYR A 216 -17.08 -23.79 -17.75
N GLY A 217 -17.96 -23.69 -18.75
CA GLY A 217 -18.84 -24.76 -19.23
C GLY A 217 -20.24 -24.68 -18.61
N SER A 218 -20.31 -24.56 -17.29
CA SER A 218 -21.56 -24.48 -16.52
C SER A 218 -21.43 -23.63 -15.25
N GLU A 219 -22.58 -23.27 -14.65
CA GLU A 219 -22.62 -22.59 -13.35
C GLU A 219 -22.09 -23.48 -12.22
N GLU A 220 -22.33 -24.79 -12.32
CA GLU A 220 -21.84 -25.81 -11.40
C GLU A 220 -20.32 -25.92 -11.45
N GLU A 221 -19.72 -26.02 -12.65
CA GLU A 221 -18.26 -26.07 -12.81
C GLU A 221 -17.57 -24.79 -12.32
N PHE A 222 -18.22 -23.63 -12.50
CA PHE A 222 -17.74 -22.38 -11.91
C PHE A 222 -17.78 -22.41 -10.38
N THR A 223 -18.87 -22.89 -9.80
CA THR A 223 -19.01 -23.02 -8.36
C THR A 223 -17.93 -23.95 -7.78
N ASP A 224 -17.69 -25.08 -8.43
CA ASP A 224 -16.63 -26.02 -8.06
C ASP A 224 -15.23 -25.41 -8.21
N TYR A 225 -15.02 -24.60 -9.25
CA TYR A 225 -13.79 -23.84 -9.43
C TYR A 225 -13.54 -22.83 -8.30
N VAL A 226 -14.58 -22.10 -7.89
CA VAL A 226 -14.50 -21.13 -6.78
C VAL A 226 -14.21 -21.85 -5.45
N ARG A 227 -14.95 -22.93 -5.15
CA ARG A 227 -14.78 -23.74 -3.92
C ARG A 227 -13.45 -24.48 -3.85
N GLY A 228 -12.88 -24.84 -5.00
CA GLY A 228 -11.67 -25.64 -5.12
C GLY A 228 -10.42 -24.79 -5.41
N PRO A 229 -9.95 -24.73 -6.67
CA PRO A 229 -8.72 -24.04 -7.05
C PRO A 229 -8.61 -22.59 -6.57
N LEU A 230 -9.65 -21.77 -6.82
CA LEU A 230 -9.59 -20.34 -6.50
C LEU A 230 -9.51 -20.12 -4.98
N ARG A 231 -10.34 -20.82 -4.19
CA ARG A 231 -10.26 -20.80 -2.72
C ARG A 231 -8.85 -21.13 -2.23
N LYS A 232 -8.25 -22.23 -2.70
CA LYS A 232 -6.89 -22.64 -2.27
C LYS A 232 -5.86 -21.56 -2.54
N GLU A 233 -5.96 -20.91 -3.70
CA GLU A 233 -5.09 -19.80 -4.05
C GLU A 233 -5.32 -18.57 -3.17
N LEU A 234 -6.58 -18.16 -2.99
CA LEU A 234 -6.92 -17.01 -2.15
C LEU A 234 -6.51 -17.21 -0.69
N LEU A 235 -6.63 -18.42 -0.15
CA LEU A 235 -6.15 -18.75 1.21
C LEU A 235 -4.62 -18.75 1.29
N ALA A 236 -3.94 -19.18 0.22
CA ALA A 236 -2.48 -19.13 0.16
C ALA A 236 -1.95 -17.68 0.03
N ALA A 237 -2.65 -16.83 -0.72
CA ALA A 237 -2.31 -15.42 -0.91
C ALA A 237 -2.75 -14.53 0.26
N GLY A 238 -3.84 -14.90 0.92
CA GLY A 238 -4.50 -14.18 1.99
C GLY A 238 -3.93 -14.43 3.38
N GLY A 239 -2.78 -15.11 3.50
CA GLY A 239 -2.16 -15.36 4.80
C GLY A 239 -2.06 -14.09 5.64
N LEU A 240 -2.86 -14.02 6.71
CA LEU A 240 -2.99 -12.86 7.59
C LEU A 240 -1.86 -12.75 8.59
N ASP A 241 -0.64 -12.72 8.06
CA ASP A 241 0.51 -12.52 8.90
C ASP A 241 0.76 -11.03 9.08
N LEU A 242 0.89 -10.57 10.34
CA LEU A 242 1.29 -9.20 10.63
C LEU A 242 2.71 -8.99 10.07
N PRO A 243 2.92 -8.10 9.07
CA PRO A 243 4.25 -7.84 8.54
C PRO A 243 5.14 -7.19 9.60
N PHE A 244 6.45 -7.49 9.57
CA PHE A 244 7.39 -6.89 10.53
C PHE A 244 7.44 -5.36 10.42
N SER A 245 7.35 -4.81 9.21
CA SER A 245 7.27 -3.36 8.98
C SER A 245 6.09 -2.72 9.70
N TYR A 246 4.92 -3.37 9.69
CA TYR A 246 3.72 -2.90 10.38
C TYR A 246 3.87 -2.97 11.89
N ALA A 247 4.50 -4.03 12.41
CA ALA A 247 4.82 -4.12 13.83
C ALA A 247 5.90 -3.12 14.28
N LEU A 248 6.84 -2.75 13.40
CA LEU A 248 7.79 -1.67 13.68
C LEU A 248 7.08 -0.31 13.79
N PHE A 249 6.08 -0.04 12.95
CA PHE A 249 5.31 1.21 13.01
C PHE A 249 4.65 1.41 14.39
N THR A 250 4.17 0.34 15.03
CA THR A 250 3.56 0.45 16.37
C THR A 250 4.58 0.71 17.47
N ALA A 251 5.86 0.38 17.24
CA ALA A 251 6.97 0.60 18.15
C ALA A 251 7.67 1.97 18.00
N ILE A 252 7.32 2.77 16.98
CA ILE A 252 7.99 4.06 16.72
C ILE A 252 7.80 5.03 17.89
N SER A 253 6.58 5.17 18.39
CA SER A 253 6.25 6.05 19.52
C SER A 253 7.14 5.79 20.75
N PRO A 254 7.17 4.58 21.33
CA PRO A 254 8.04 4.30 22.47
C PRO A 254 9.52 4.42 22.12
N PHE A 255 9.93 4.14 20.88
CA PHE A 255 11.33 4.29 20.48
C PHE A 255 11.74 5.75 20.47
N CYS A 256 10.88 6.64 19.97
CA CYS A 256 11.11 8.09 20.00
C CYS A 256 11.22 8.61 21.44
N MET A 257 10.49 8.04 22.40
CA MET A 257 10.67 8.37 23.81
C MET A 257 12.05 7.96 24.33
N VAL A 258 12.54 6.75 24.00
CA VAL A 258 13.90 6.35 24.38
C VAL A 258 14.94 7.31 23.82
N LEU A 259 14.74 7.81 22.59
CA LEU A 259 15.62 8.84 22.02
C LEU A 259 15.59 10.16 22.81
N ASP A 260 14.45 10.58 23.34
CA ASP A 260 14.38 11.76 24.23
C ASP A 260 15.14 11.52 25.56
N ILE A 261 15.06 10.31 26.13
CA ILE A 261 15.85 9.93 27.33
C ILE A 261 17.34 9.97 27.00
N VAL A 262 17.76 9.43 25.85
CA VAL A 262 19.15 9.48 25.38
C VAL A 262 19.64 10.92 25.22
N VAL A 263 18.81 11.82 24.67
CA VAL A 263 19.13 13.26 24.62
C VAL A 263 19.34 13.82 26.03
N ALA A 264 18.42 13.54 26.97
CA ALA A 264 18.53 14.00 28.35
C ALA A 264 19.81 13.50 29.03
N MET A 265 20.17 12.21 28.84
CA MET A 265 21.40 11.63 29.37
C MET A 265 22.66 12.29 28.81
N ILE A 266 22.72 12.50 27.49
CA ILE A 266 23.86 13.18 26.85
C ILE A 266 24.00 14.60 27.39
N ARG A 267 22.89 15.34 27.51
CA ARG A 267 22.87 16.71 28.03
C ARG A 267 23.17 16.79 29.53
N GLY A 268 22.83 15.75 30.29
CA GLY A 268 23.15 15.60 31.71
C GLY A 268 24.59 15.14 31.98
N GLY A 269 25.41 14.90 30.94
CA GLY A 269 26.78 14.44 31.09
C GLY A 269 26.90 12.98 31.55
N ALA A 270 25.92 12.14 31.21
CA ALA A 270 25.96 10.72 31.52
C ALA A 270 27.19 10.04 30.85
N PRO A 271 27.81 9.05 31.51
CA PRO A 271 28.86 8.25 30.89
C PRO A 271 28.40 7.60 29.58
N VAL A 272 29.29 7.51 28.59
CA VAL A 272 28.99 6.94 27.27
C VAL A 272 28.41 5.53 27.37
N ASP A 273 28.92 4.71 28.30
CA ASP A 273 28.42 3.36 28.52
C ASP A 273 26.96 3.33 28.96
N ALA A 274 26.51 4.29 29.78
CA ALA A 274 25.12 4.40 30.22
C ALA A 274 24.22 4.80 29.05
N VAL A 275 24.66 5.78 28.24
CA VAL A 275 23.95 6.22 27.03
C VAL A 275 23.81 5.07 26.02
N LEU A 276 24.89 4.30 25.80
CA LEU A 276 24.88 3.14 24.91
C LEU A 276 24.01 2.01 25.45
N ALA A 277 24.05 1.74 26.76
CA ALA A 277 23.21 0.73 27.38
C ALA A 277 21.71 1.06 27.23
N GLU A 278 21.34 2.33 27.41
CA GLU A 278 19.96 2.81 27.20
C GLU A 278 19.53 2.64 25.74
N PHE A 279 20.33 3.15 24.80
CA PHE A 279 20.00 3.10 23.37
C PHE A 279 19.92 1.66 22.83
N ILE A 280 20.92 0.82 23.15
CA ILE A 280 20.98 -0.57 22.66
C ILE A 280 19.95 -1.43 23.38
N GLY A 281 19.87 -1.32 24.72
CA GLY A 281 19.00 -2.15 25.54
C GLY A 281 17.53 -1.76 25.39
N ALA A 282 17.15 -0.55 25.80
CA ALA A 282 15.75 -0.10 25.76
C ALA A 282 15.29 0.22 24.33
N GLY A 283 16.11 0.96 23.58
CA GLY A 283 15.75 1.44 22.25
C GLY A 283 15.68 0.32 21.22
N LEU A 284 16.83 -0.29 20.92
CA LEU A 284 16.90 -1.35 19.90
C LEU A 284 16.31 -2.68 20.43
N GLY A 285 16.78 -3.13 21.60
CA GLY A 285 16.45 -4.45 22.13
C GLY A 285 14.98 -4.60 22.56
N VAL A 286 14.53 -3.79 23.51
CA VAL A 286 13.17 -3.90 24.05
C VAL A 286 12.15 -3.31 23.07
N THR A 287 12.39 -2.09 22.59
CA THR A 287 11.36 -1.37 21.85
C THR A 287 11.29 -1.77 20.38
N LEU A 288 12.38 -1.70 19.61
CA LEU A 288 12.31 -2.00 18.17
C LEU A 288 12.28 -3.50 17.84
N LEU A 289 12.83 -4.37 18.70
CA LEU A 289 12.93 -5.80 18.40
C LEU A 289 11.94 -6.64 19.20
N PHE A 290 11.88 -6.48 20.53
CA PHE A 290 11.00 -7.30 21.36
C PHE A 290 9.53 -6.89 21.28
N MET A 291 9.20 -5.60 21.21
CA MET A 291 7.80 -5.15 21.12
C MET A 291 7.07 -5.71 19.88
N PRO A 292 7.68 -5.74 18.67
CA PRO A 292 7.09 -6.47 17.54
C PRO A 292 6.82 -7.95 17.82
N VAL A 293 7.72 -8.64 18.54
CA VAL A 293 7.50 -10.03 18.95
C VAL A 293 6.26 -10.13 19.84
N CYS A 294 6.06 -9.20 20.79
CA CYS A 294 4.84 -9.15 21.59
C CYS A 294 3.59 -8.95 20.72
N CYS A 295 3.62 -7.98 19.80
CA CYS A 295 2.52 -7.76 18.85
C CYS A 295 2.21 -9.02 18.04
N LYS A 296 3.24 -9.76 17.59
CA LYS A 296 3.09 -11.03 16.88
C LYS A 296 2.43 -12.10 17.72
N ILE A 297 2.84 -12.25 18.98
CA ILE A 297 2.25 -13.24 19.89
C ILE A 297 0.77 -12.91 20.10
N VAL A 298 0.43 -11.65 20.38
CA VAL A 298 -0.97 -11.22 20.54
C VAL A 298 -1.79 -11.47 19.28
N TRP A 299 -1.23 -11.17 18.11
CA TRP A 299 -1.86 -11.42 16.83
C TRP A 299 -2.18 -12.92 16.64
N CYS A 300 -1.22 -13.79 16.94
CA CYS A 300 -1.40 -15.23 16.90
C CYS A 300 -2.45 -15.72 17.91
N LEU A 301 -2.48 -15.19 19.13
CA LEU A 301 -3.48 -15.52 20.14
C LEU A 301 -4.87 -15.06 19.71
N CYS A 302 -4.99 -13.86 19.13
CA CYS A 302 -6.25 -13.36 18.58
C CYS A 302 -6.77 -14.27 17.47
N ASN A 303 -5.90 -14.76 16.58
CA ASN A 303 -6.29 -15.71 15.56
C ASN A 303 -6.72 -17.05 16.17
N ARG A 304 -5.91 -17.60 17.09
CA ARG A 304 -6.18 -18.89 17.74
C ARG A 304 -7.53 -18.88 18.46
N TRP A 305 -7.86 -17.81 19.17
CA TRP A 305 -9.11 -17.65 19.92
C TRP A 305 -10.11 -16.73 19.23
N ALA A 306 -10.08 -16.66 17.90
CA ALA A 306 -11.04 -15.84 17.16
C ALA A 306 -12.48 -16.36 17.32
N SER A 307 -12.70 -17.67 17.45
CA SER A 307 -14.04 -18.27 17.43
C SER A 307 -15.03 -17.55 18.35
N PRO A 308 -16.27 -17.29 17.89
CA PRO A 308 -17.26 -16.60 18.69
C PRO A 308 -17.59 -17.41 19.95
N GLY A 309 -17.64 -16.73 21.09
CA GLY A 309 -18.15 -17.30 22.33
C GLY A 309 -19.64 -17.59 22.27
N SER A 310 -20.13 -18.41 23.21
CA SER A 310 -21.57 -18.61 23.43
C SER A 310 -22.28 -17.33 23.88
N THR A 311 -21.56 -16.41 24.52
CA THR A 311 -22.09 -15.12 25.01
C THR A 311 -21.12 -13.98 24.72
N ARG A 312 -21.63 -12.74 24.70
CA ARG A 312 -20.80 -11.53 24.56
C ARG A 312 -19.81 -11.36 25.71
N LEU A 313 -20.20 -11.72 26.94
CA LEU A 313 -19.34 -11.63 28.12
C LEU A 313 -18.13 -12.57 28.00
N TYR A 314 -18.34 -13.79 27.52
CA TYR A 314 -17.25 -14.72 27.23
C TYR A 314 -16.32 -14.16 26.15
N ASP A 315 -16.87 -13.53 25.10
CA ASP A 315 -16.03 -12.91 24.06
C ASP A 315 -15.14 -11.81 24.65
N TYR A 316 -15.69 -10.94 25.49
CA TYR A 316 -14.89 -9.91 26.17
C TYR A 316 -13.87 -10.48 27.15
N SER A 317 -14.21 -11.54 27.89
CA SER A 317 -13.27 -12.15 28.84
C SER A 317 -12.07 -12.78 28.13
N VAL A 318 -12.26 -13.42 26.98
CA VAL A 318 -11.15 -13.95 26.16
C VAL A 318 -10.25 -12.82 25.67
N SER A 319 -10.82 -11.71 25.20
CA SER A 319 -10.02 -10.53 24.81
C SER A 319 -9.26 -9.92 25.98
N LEU A 320 -9.88 -9.87 27.16
CA LEU A 320 -9.24 -9.41 28.39
C LEU A 320 -8.06 -10.33 28.77
N VAL A 321 -8.20 -11.65 28.66
CA VAL A 321 -7.10 -12.60 28.90
C VAL A 321 -5.94 -12.37 27.93
N VAL A 322 -6.22 -12.22 26.63
CA VAL A 322 -5.19 -11.91 25.62
C VAL A 322 -4.49 -10.58 25.95
N PHE A 323 -5.25 -9.56 26.34
CA PHE A 323 -4.71 -8.28 26.76
C PHE A 323 -3.85 -8.39 28.02
N VAL A 324 -4.27 -9.14 29.04
CA VAL A 324 -3.46 -9.37 30.25
C VAL A 324 -2.15 -10.07 29.90
N ILE A 325 -2.18 -11.07 29.01
CA ILE A 325 -0.94 -11.72 28.51
C ILE A 325 -0.04 -10.68 27.83
N PHE A 326 -0.60 -9.80 26.99
CA PHE A 326 0.17 -8.72 26.37
C PHE A 326 0.80 -7.78 27.40
N VAL A 327 0.03 -7.31 28.38
CA VAL A 327 0.52 -6.46 29.48
C VAL A 327 1.62 -7.18 30.24
N LEU A 328 1.48 -8.47 30.54
CA LEU A 328 2.52 -9.24 31.22
C LEU A 328 3.79 -9.36 30.36
N LEU A 329 3.68 -9.58 29.06
CA LEU A 329 4.84 -9.62 28.15
C LEU A 329 5.56 -8.26 28.10
N VAL A 330 4.80 -7.17 27.97
CA VAL A 330 5.34 -5.81 27.93
C VAL A 330 5.90 -5.38 29.29
N ALA A 331 5.24 -5.69 30.40
CA ALA A 331 5.72 -5.37 31.74
C ALA A 331 6.96 -6.19 32.11
N THR A 332 6.99 -7.49 31.77
CA THR A 332 8.15 -8.34 32.03
C THR A 332 9.36 -7.86 31.24
N SER A 333 9.20 -7.55 29.95
CA SER A 333 10.31 -7.05 29.13
C SER A 333 10.70 -5.60 29.43
N GLY A 334 9.72 -4.72 29.61
CA GLY A 334 9.94 -3.28 29.80
C GLY A 334 10.34 -2.90 31.21
N VAL A 335 9.80 -3.55 32.25
CA VAL A 335 10.10 -3.18 33.65
C VAL A 335 11.15 -4.12 34.24
N ILE A 336 10.98 -5.43 34.11
CA ILE A 336 11.86 -6.39 34.80
C ILE A 336 13.19 -6.52 34.04
N ILE A 337 13.17 -6.92 32.76
CA ILE A 337 14.42 -7.12 32.00
C ILE A 337 15.24 -5.83 31.94
N PHE A 338 14.59 -4.69 31.67
CA PHE A 338 15.26 -3.40 31.65
C PHE A 338 15.89 -3.03 33.01
N ARG A 339 15.13 -3.04 34.12
CA ARG A 339 15.64 -2.63 35.44
C ARG A 339 16.67 -3.58 36.05
N TYR A 340 16.63 -4.88 35.70
CA TYR A 340 17.52 -5.86 36.31
C TYR A 340 18.76 -6.16 35.45
N VAL A 341 18.66 -6.02 34.13
CA VAL A 341 19.74 -6.41 33.20
C VAL A 341 20.37 -5.20 32.54
N VAL A 342 19.57 -4.32 31.92
CA VAL A 342 20.06 -3.20 31.10
C VAL A 342 20.73 -2.13 31.99
N THR A 343 20.12 -1.79 33.12
CA THR A 343 20.65 -0.74 34.01
C THR A 343 21.84 -1.21 34.86
N LYS A 344 22.23 -2.49 34.81
CA LYS A 344 23.33 -3.05 35.61
C LYS A 344 24.64 -3.23 34.83
N SER A 345 24.58 -3.48 33.53
CA SER A 345 25.78 -3.57 32.69
C SER A 345 25.51 -3.33 31.21
N LEU A 346 26.47 -2.74 30.50
CA LEU A 346 26.42 -2.61 29.04
C LEU A 346 26.36 -3.98 28.33
N LEU A 347 27.09 -4.97 28.85
CA LEU A 347 27.03 -6.34 28.34
C LEU A 347 25.61 -6.93 28.46
N GLY A 348 24.92 -6.65 29.56
CA GLY A 348 23.51 -7.00 29.75
C GLY A 348 22.61 -6.37 28.68
N ALA A 349 22.80 -5.09 28.37
CA ALA A 349 22.05 -4.41 27.31
C ALA A 349 22.28 -5.06 25.93
N VAL A 350 23.52 -5.39 25.59
CA VAL A 350 23.88 -6.09 24.34
C VAL A 350 23.26 -7.50 24.30
N ALA A 351 23.28 -8.22 25.42
CA ALA A 351 22.67 -9.55 25.51
C ALA A 351 21.15 -9.49 25.29
N VAL A 352 20.46 -8.54 25.92
CA VAL A 352 19.02 -8.31 25.72
C VAL A 352 18.72 -8.00 24.25
N CYS A 353 19.46 -7.08 23.63
CA CYS A 353 19.27 -6.75 22.22
C CYS A 353 19.50 -7.98 21.30
N SER A 354 20.51 -8.80 21.59
CA SER A 354 20.83 -9.99 20.81
C SER A 354 19.73 -11.06 20.91
N VAL A 355 19.22 -11.30 22.13
CA VAL A 355 18.10 -12.22 22.35
C VAL A 355 16.83 -11.73 21.67
N SER A 356 16.50 -10.44 21.81
CA SER A 356 15.35 -9.83 21.13
C SER A 356 15.46 -9.93 19.61
N CYS A 357 16.66 -9.72 19.06
CA CYS A 357 16.92 -9.89 17.63
C CYS A 357 16.67 -11.34 17.18
N ALA A 358 17.19 -12.32 17.93
CA ALA A 358 16.96 -13.73 17.64
C ALA A 358 15.46 -14.09 17.69
N LEU A 359 14.74 -13.59 18.70
CA LEU A 359 13.28 -13.78 18.82
C LEU A 359 12.52 -13.12 17.67
N ALA A 360 12.89 -11.91 17.26
CA ALA A 360 12.29 -11.23 16.11
C ALA A 360 12.54 -12.02 14.81
N ILE A 361 13.76 -12.52 14.61
CA ILE A 361 14.09 -13.39 13.47
C ILE A 361 13.28 -14.68 13.50
N LEU A 362 13.10 -15.32 14.67
CA LEU A 362 12.28 -16.53 14.79
C LEU A 362 10.80 -16.25 14.51
N ALA A 363 10.27 -15.16 15.05
CA ALA A 363 8.86 -14.77 14.94
C ALA A 363 8.46 -14.35 13.51
N TYR A 364 9.37 -13.68 12.78
CA TYR A 364 9.08 -13.11 11.46
C TYR A 364 9.83 -13.79 10.30
N GLY A 365 10.89 -14.56 10.58
CA GLY A 365 11.75 -15.18 9.56
C GLY A 365 11.11 -16.37 8.84
N ARG A 366 10.15 -17.09 9.47
CA ARG A 366 9.42 -18.20 8.82
C ARG A 366 8.67 -17.74 7.57
N TYR A 367 8.14 -16.51 7.57
CA TYR A 367 7.45 -15.95 6.42
C TYR A 367 8.40 -15.66 5.25
N ALA A 368 9.57 -15.11 5.56
CA ALA A 368 10.61 -14.87 4.57
C ALA A 368 11.12 -16.17 3.92
N TRP A 369 11.15 -17.28 4.67
CA TRP A 369 11.54 -18.57 4.12
C TRP A 369 10.43 -19.21 3.26
N SER A 370 9.17 -19.14 3.70
CA SER A 370 8.01 -19.67 2.94
C SER A 370 7.85 -19.01 1.57
N MET A 371 8.06 -17.69 1.48
CA MET A 371 8.06 -16.94 0.21
C MET A 371 9.17 -17.38 -0.74
N ARG A 372 10.30 -17.88 -0.23
CA ARG A 372 11.46 -18.31 -1.02
C ARG A 372 11.27 -19.68 -1.66
N VAL A 373 10.49 -20.55 -1.03
CA VAL A 373 10.28 -21.94 -1.51
C VAL A 373 9.21 -22.01 -2.61
N LYS A 374 8.28 -21.04 -2.67
CA LYS A 374 7.14 -21.08 -3.61
C LYS A 374 7.39 -20.47 -5.00
N GLY A 375 8.63 -20.37 -5.47
CA GLY A 375 8.87 -20.30 -6.93
C GLY A 375 8.57 -18.96 -7.62
N LEU A 376 8.88 -17.83 -7.00
CA LEU A 376 9.11 -16.59 -7.73
C LEU A 376 10.60 -16.29 -7.65
N GLY A 377 11.28 -16.27 -8.80
CA GLY A 377 12.68 -15.86 -8.95
C GLY A 377 12.92 -14.38 -8.64
N MET A 378 12.30 -13.85 -7.57
CA MET A 378 12.62 -12.54 -7.02
C MET A 378 13.92 -12.66 -6.26
N THR A 379 15.00 -12.21 -6.91
CA THR A 379 16.32 -12.07 -6.31
C THR A 379 16.27 -11.23 -5.03
N MET A 380 17.06 -11.65 -4.05
CA MET A 380 17.17 -11.29 -2.64
C MET A 380 17.35 -9.79 -2.28
N GLY A 381 17.16 -8.85 -3.22
CA GLY A 381 17.68 -7.48 -3.11
C GLY A 381 16.81 -6.43 -2.41
N GLY A 382 15.50 -6.61 -2.28
CA GLY A 382 14.59 -5.54 -1.83
C GLY A 382 14.47 -5.41 -0.30
N THR A 383 13.94 -6.43 0.34
CA THR A 383 13.44 -6.34 1.72
C THR A 383 14.57 -6.33 2.76
N TRP A 384 15.62 -7.14 2.56
CA TRP A 384 16.77 -7.16 3.47
C TRP A 384 17.69 -5.94 3.30
N LYS A 385 17.81 -5.37 2.09
CA LYS A 385 18.47 -4.06 1.92
C LYS A 385 17.66 -2.95 2.57
N GLN A 386 16.33 -3.02 2.61
CA GLN A 386 15.50 -2.04 3.32
C GLN A 386 15.62 -2.15 4.83
N VAL A 387 15.61 -3.36 5.40
CA VAL A 387 15.84 -3.57 6.84
C VAL A 387 17.28 -3.17 7.20
N ALA A 388 18.29 -3.62 6.45
CA ALA A 388 19.67 -3.21 6.69
C ALA A 388 19.90 -1.70 6.50
N ARG A 389 19.25 -1.03 5.53
CA ARG A 389 19.30 0.44 5.41
C ARG A 389 18.57 1.14 6.54
N ALA A 390 17.44 0.61 7.01
CA ALA A 390 16.69 1.18 8.11
C ALA A 390 17.40 1.01 9.46
N THR A 391 18.15 -0.09 9.64
CA THR A 391 18.86 -0.40 10.89
C THR A 391 20.31 0.12 10.91
N LEU A 392 20.96 0.37 9.75
CA LEU A 392 22.39 0.75 9.68
C LEU A 392 22.73 1.98 8.80
N GLY A 393 21.77 2.74 8.26
CA GLY A 393 22.05 3.71 7.19
C GLY A 393 21.84 5.20 7.50
N LEU A 394 22.81 5.85 8.15
CA LEU A 394 23.13 7.28 7.95
C LEU A 394 23.83 7.40 6.59
N ALA A 395 23.16 7.91 5.54
CA ALA A 395 23.79 8.63 4.43
C ALA A 395 22.75 9.11 3.40
N VAL A 396 22.85 10.41 3.11
CA VAL A 396 22.18 11.17 2.05
C VAL A 396 22.56 10.62 0.67
N ALA A 397 21.59 10.49 -0.24
CA ALA A 397 21.86 10.41 -1.67
C ALA A 397 21.13 11.57 -2.38
N PRO A 398 21.86 12.41 -3.14
CA PRO A 398 21.28 13.56 -3.83
C PRO A 398 20.48 13.13 -5.07
N ALA A 399 19.53 14.00 -5.41
CA ALA A 399 18.60 13.91 -6.51
C ALA A 399 19.19 13.30 -7.79
N ALA A 400 18.73 12.09 -8.12
CA ALA A 400 18.73 11.62 -9.49
C ALA A 400 17.49 12.23 -10.17
N VAL A 401 17.67 13.36 -10.84
CA VAL A 401 16.80 13.78 -11.94
C VAL A 401 16.97 12.71 -13.03
N ARG A 402 16.23 11.61 -12.88
CA ARG A 402 15.94 10.71 -13.99
C ARG A 402 14.96 11.47 -14.86
N THR A 403 15.49 12.11 -15.91
CA THR A 403 14.83 12.11 -17.20
C THR A 403 14.17 10.75 -17.35
N LEU A 404 12.84 10.73 -17.42
CA LEU A 404 12.11 9.57 -17.92
C LEU A 404 12.64 9.33 -19.33
N SER A 405 13.74 8.56 -19.41
CA SER A 405 14.09 7.77 -20.56
C SER A 405 12.91 6.84 -20.73
N LEU A 406 11.88 7.35 -21.39
CA LEU A 406 10.92 6.59 -22.17
C LEU A 406 11.73 5.43 -22.75
N ALA A 407 11.52 4.23 -22.21
CA ALA A 407 12.14 3.00 -22.68
C ALA A 407 11.52 2.68 -24.04
N VAL A 408 11.70 3.58 -24.99
CA VAL A 408 11.26 3.39 -26.36
C VAL A 408 12.27 2.41 -26.93
N ALA A 409 11.75 1.29 -27.40
CA ALA A 409 12.53 0.18 -27.88
C ALA A 409 13.37 0.64 -29.08
N LYS A 410 14.63 1.00 -28.83
CA LYS A 410 15.63 1.16 -29.89
C LYS A 410 15.57 -0.06 -30.80
N GLY A 411 15.41 0.18 -32.11
CA GLY A 411 15.30 -0.88 -33.12
C GLY A 411 13.89 -1.39 -33.42
N ARG A 412 12.81 -0.70 -32.97
CA ARG A 412 11.45 -0.95 -33.45
C ARG A 412 10.95 0.24 -34.27
N SER A 413 10.24 -0.04 -35.36
CA SER A 413 9.45 0.97 -36.07
C SER A 413 8.19 1.30 -35.28
N VAL A 414 7.82 2.57 -35.29
CA VAL A 414 6.60 3.09 -34.66
C VAL A 414 5.77 3.74 -35.75
N HIS A 415 4.52 3.30 -35.89
CA HIS A 415 3.55 3.85 -36.84
C HIS A 415 2.54 4.68 -36.04
N VAL A 416 2.47 5.97 -36.32
CA VAL A 416 1.62 6.93 -35.60
C VAL A 416 0.51 7.40 -36.54
N VAL A 417 -0.71 6.96 -36.27
CA VAL A 417 -1.90 7.41 -37.00
C VAL A 417 -2.62 8.45 -36.14
N TYR A 418 -2.91 9.61 -36.73
CA TYR A 418 -3.65 10.67 -36.05
C TYR A 418 -4.42 11.51 -37.07
N SER A 419 -5.35 12.32 -36.59
CA SER A 419 -6.17 13.18 -37.45
C SER A 419 -5.76 14.64 -37.36
N MET A 420 -5.93 15.35 -38.48
CA MET A 420 -5.71 16.79 -38.60
C MET A 420 -6.88 17.45 -39.32
N GLY A 421 -7.08 18.74 -39.08
CA GLY A 421 -8.12 19.54 -39.74
C GLY A 421 -9.44 19.61 -38.97
N VAL A 422 -9.58 18.89 -37.85
CA VAL A 422 -10.70 19.09 -36.93
C VAL A 422 -10.34 20.18 -35.91
N PRO A 423 -11.14 21.25 -35.76
CA PRO A 423 -10.91 22.26 -34.74
C PRO A 423 -10.81 21.64 -33.35
N THR A 424 -9.65 21.80 -32.72
CA THR A 424 -9.31 21.18 -31.44
C THR A 424 -8.92 22.24 -30.44
N LEU A 425 -9.51 22.18 -29.26
CA LEU A 425 -9.35 23.19 -28.23
C LEU A 425 -7.90 23.27 -27.76
N SER A 426 -7.21 24.37 -28.05
CA SER A 426 -5.80 24.54 -27.69
C SER A 426 -5.59 25.38 -26.44
N ASN A 427 -6.41 26.40 -26.22
CA ASN A 427 -6.37 27.23 -25.02
C ASN A 427 -7.79 27.59 -24.56
N MET A 428 -7.98 27.66 -23.24
CA MET A 428 -9.17 28.19 -22.60
C MET A 428 -8.79 29.37 -21.71
N ILE A 429 -9.54 30.46 -21.81
CA ILE A 429 -9.39 31.63 -20.96
C ILE A 429 -10.63 31.73 -20.06
N PHE A 430 -10.40 31.82 -18.75
CA PHE A 430 -11.43 32.00 -17.73
C PHE A 430 -11.17 33.33 -17.04
N GLU A 431 -12.11 34.28 -17.10
CA GLU A 431 -11.91 35.64 -16.56
C GLU A 431 -12.01 35.68 -15.04
N GLU A 432 -12.93 34.92 -14.43
CA GLU A 432 -13.18 35.03 -12.98
C GLU A 432 -13.21 33.70 -12.22
N ASN A 433 -13.65 32.61 -12.85
CA ASN A 433 -13.95 31.37 -12.12
C ASN A 433 -13.75 30.12 -12.98
N LEU A 434 -12.81 29.25 -12.57
CA LEU A 434 -12.52 27.96 -13.19
C LEU A 434 -13.68 26.95 -13.13
N ARG A 435 -14.76 27.24 -12.37
CA ARG A 435 -15.96 26.41 -12.30
C ARG A 435 -17.04 26.79 -13.32
N LYS A 436 -16.89 27.92 -14.02
CA LYS A 436 -17.81 28.33 -15.09
C LYS A 436 -17.26 27.85 -16.45
N LYS A 437 -18.10 27.88 -17.49
CA LYS A 437 -17.66 27.62 -18.88
C LYS A 437 -16.61 28.68 -19.24
N ALA A 438 -15.57 28.29 -19.99
CA ALA A 438 -14.54 29.22 -20.45
C ALA A 438 -15.17 30.35 -21.27
N ASP A 439 -14.70 31.57 -21.05
CA ASP A 439 -15.21 32.78 -21.69
C ASP A 439 -14.69 32.88 -23.14
N GLN A 440 -13.45 32.46 -23.37
CA GLN A 440 -12.83 32.38 -24.68
C GLN A 440 -12.12 31.04 -24.89
N ALA A 441 -12.16 30.54 -26.11
CA ALA A 441 -11.53 29.31 -26.53
C ALA A 441 -10.75 29.54 -27.82
N ALA A 442 -9.47 29.18 -27.83
CA ALA A 442 -8.67 29.10 -29.04
C ALA A 442 -8.71 27.67 -29.58
N TRP A 443 -8.76 27.55 -30.91
CA TRP A 443 -8.86 26.27 -31.61
C TRP A 443 -7.73 26.18 -32.60
N ASP A 444 -6.99 25.08 -32.54
CA ASP A 444 -5.95 24.73 -33.50
C ASP A 444 -6.32 23.41 -34.20
N SER A 445 -5.55 23.03 -35.21
CA SER A 445 -5.78 21.79 -35.96
C SER A 445 -5.49 20.54 -35.11
N GLY A 446 -6.38 19.56 -35.13
CA GLY A 446 -6.25 18.28 -34.44
C GLY A 446 -7.38 17.32 -34.80
N ASP A 447 -7.83 16.52 -33.83
CA ASP A 447 -8.88 15.51 -33.99
C ASP A 447 -10.16 15.76 -33.15
N ASP A 448 -10.35 16.98 -32.63
CA ASP A 448 -11.34 17.41 -31.60
C ASP A 448 -10.91 17.25 -30.13
N THR A 449 -9.91 16.41 -29.87
CA THR A 449 -9.45 16.09 -28.52
C THR A 449 -7.95 16.33 -28.35
N ILE A 450 -7.15 15.95 -29.35
CA ILE A 450 -5.68 15.98 -29.35
C ILE A 450 -5.21 16.91 -30.47
N LEU A 451 -4.35 17.86 -30.09
CA LEU A 451 -3.70 18.76 -31.05
C LEU A 451 -2.74 18.00 -31.95
N ALA A 452 -2.83 18.23 -33.27
CA ALA A 452 -1.90 17.66 -34.25
C ALA A 452 -0.44 18.01 -33.92
N SER A 453 -0.19 19.25 -33.49
CA SER A 453 1.14 19.74 -33.09
C SER A 453 1.74 18.97 -31.90
N SER A 454 0.90 18.44 -31.01
CA SER A 454 1.37 17.62 -29.88
C SER A 454 1.84 16.23 -30.34
N VAL A 455 1.12 15.63 -31.29
CA VAL A 455 1.49 14.35 -31.89
C VAL A 455 2.78 14.50 -32.71
N GLU A 456 2.90 15.57 -33.49
CA GLU A 456 4.11 15.87 -34.27
C GLU A 456 5.35 16.01 -33.39
N LYS A 457 5.25 16.84 -32.34
CA LYS A 457 6.36 17.03 -31.39
C LYS A 457 6.78 15.73 -30.71
N MET A 458 5.83 14.86 -30.38
CA MET A 458 6.13 13.53 -29.83
C MET A 458 6.91 12.67 -30.84
N CYS A 459 6.49 12.68 -32.11
CA CYS A 459 7.18 11.97 -33.19
C CYS A 459 8.61 12.47 -33.38
N GLU A 460 8.84 13.79 -33.35
CA GLU A 460 10.16 14.41 -33.42
C GLU A 460 11.07 13.97 -32.26
N VAL A 461 10.55 13.98 -31.03
CA VAL A 461 11.29 13.52 -29.84
C VAL A 461 11.70 12.05 -29.99
N TRP A 462 10.84 11.19 -30.53
CA TRP A 462 11.17 9.79 -30.79
C TRP A 462 12.19 9.62 -31.91
N ARG A 463 12.09 10.39 -33.00
CA ARG A 463 13.11 10.41 -34.06
C ARG A 463 14.48 10.82 -33.51
N HIS A 464 14.55 11.88 -32.70
CA HIS A 464 15.78 12.31 -32.03
C HIS A 464 16.35 11.24 -31.06
N ALA A 465 15.51 10.37 -30.51
CA ALA A 465 15.92 9.25 -29.68
C ALA A 465 16.42 8.03 -30.49
N GLY A 466 16.44 8.11 -31.83
CA GLY A 466 16.86 7.03 -32.72
C GLY A 466 15.78 5.98 -32.99
N VAL A 467 14.51 6.36 -32.91
CA VAL A 467 13.35 5.50 -33.20
C VAL A 467 12.91 5.76 -34.64
N SER A 468 12.64 4.70 -35.41
CA SER A 468 12.03 4.87 -36.74
C SER A 468 10.54 5.18 -36.56
N VAL A 469 10.10 6.37 -37.00
CA VAL A 469 8.72 6.84 -36.82
C VAL A 469 8.07 7.18 -38.15
N HIS A 470 7.02 6.44 -38.50
CA HIS A 470 6.17 6.63 -39.67
C HIS A 470 4.87 7.33 -39.24
N LYS A 471 4.51 8.43 -39.90
CA LYS A 471 3.31 9.20 -39.60
C LYS A 471 2.24 8.94 -40.65
N TYR A 472 0.98 8.82 -40.22
CA TYR A 472 -0.18 8.65 -41.07
C TYR A 472 -1.26 9.64 -40.65
N HIS A 473 -1.70 10.47 -41.60
CA HIS A 473 -2.57 11.60 -41.34
C HIS A 473 -3.97 11.30 -41.88
N ALA A 474 -4.94 11.14 -40.99
CA ALA A 474 -6.34 11.11 -41.35
C ALA A 474 -6.85 12.56 -41.49
N HIS A 475 -7.55 12.90 -42.57
CA HIS A 475 -8.07 14.25 -42.76
C HIS A 475 -9.48 14.38 -42.17
N LYS A 476 -9.69 15.38 -41.30
CA LYS A 476 -10.99 15.76 -40.72
C LYS A 476 -11.76 14.61 -40.02
N ILE A 477 -11.05 13.66 -39.42
CA ILE A 477 -11.68 12.57 -38.64
C ILE A 477 -11.70 12.92 -37.15
N HIS A 478 -12.86 12.81 -36.50
CA HIS A 478 -12.98 13.03 -35.06
C HIS A 478 -12.27 11.92 -34.24
N HIS A 479 -11.77 12.25 -33.05
CA HIS A 479 -10.94 11.37 -32.22
C HIS A 479 -11.58 9.99 -32.00
N LYS A 480 -12.89 9.97 -31.74
CA LYS A 480 -13.65 8.75 -31.47
C LYS A 480 -13.88 7.88 -32.71
N GLU A 481 -13.84 8.47 -33.88
CA GLU A 481 -14.09 7.81 -35.17
C GLU A 481 -12.81 7.30 -35.81
N LEU A 482 -11.65 7.81 -35.35
CA LEU A 482 -10.33 7.45 -35.88
C LEU A 482 -10.07 5.94 -35.86
N ILE A 483 -10.56 5.22 -34.84
CA ILE A 483 -10.37 3.76 -34.74
C ILE A 483 -11.23 2.96 -35.73
N THR A 484 -12.33 3.53 -36.20
CA THR A 484 -13.28 2.88 -37.11
C THR A 484 -13.21 3.42 -38.53
N CYS A 485 -12.43 4.46 -38.80
CA CYS A 485 -12.42 5.09 -40.11
C CYS A 485 -11.73 4.16 -41.14
N PRO A 486 -12.20 4.14 -42.41
CA PRO A 486 -11.61 3.31 -43.45
C PRO A 486 -10.11 3.54 -43.65
N TYR A 487 -9.63 4.78 -43.44
CA TYR A 487 -8.22 5.13 -43.52
C TYR A 487 -7.38 4.38 -42.47
N MET A 488 -7.80 4.36 -41.20
CA MET A 488 -7.10 3.62 -40.15
C MET A 488 -7.05 2.12 -40.46
N MET A 489 -8.15 1.55 -40.93
CA MET A 489 -8.20 0.12 -41.30
C MET A 489 -7.25 -0.20 -42.46
N LYS A 490 -7.15 0.69 -43.44
CA LYS A 490 -6.19 0.58 -44.55
C LYS A 490 -4.74 0.61 -44.04
N VAL A 491 -4.39 1.62 -43.23
CA VAL A 491 -3.03 1.74 -42.65
C VAL A 491 -2.68 0.52 -41.80
N MET A 492 -3.62 0.02 -40.99
CA MET A 492 -3.40 -1.20 -40.21
C MET A 492 -3.12 -2.41 -41.11
N SER A 493 -3.88 -2.59 -42.20
CA SER A 493 -3.64 -3.67 -43.16
C SER A 493 -2.26 -3.57 -43.79
N GLU A 494 -1.88 -2.38 -44.27
CA GLU A 494 -0.58 -2.13 -44.92
C GLU A 494 0.59 -2.42 -43.97
N VAL A 495 0.51 -1.95 -42.72
CA VAL A 495 1.53 -2.20 -41.68
C VAL A 495 1.65 -3.67 -41.34
N MET A 496 0.53 -4.42 -41.32
CA MET A 496 0.54 -5.86 -41.08
C MET A 496 1.10 -6.66 -42.25
N GLU A 497 0.82 -6.24 -43.49
CA GLU A 497 1.23 -6.94 -44.72
C GLU A 497 2.69 -6.70 -45.09
N HIS A 498 3.21 -5.48 -44.92
CA HIS A 498 4.54 -5.10 -45.44
C HIS A 498 5.68 -5.23 -44.44
N GLY A 499 5.43 -5.76 -43.23
CA GLY A 499 6.49 -6.22 -42.33
C GLY A 499 7.65 -5.23 -42.12
N GLY A 500 7.37 -3.94 -41.95
CA GLY A 500 8.33 -2.91 -41.52
C GLY A 500 9.58 -2.71 -42.38
N GLY A 501 9.58 -3.13 -43.66
CA GLY A 501 10.80 -3.28 -44.45
C GLY A 501 11.23 -2.11 -45.36
N GLU A 502 10.33 -1.21 -45.79
CA GLU A 502 10.67 -0.19 -46.79
C GLU A 502 10.09 1.18 -46.43
N GLU A 503 10.92 2.24 -46.58
CA GLU A 503 10.53 3.65 -46.41
C GLU A 503 9.45 4.00 -47.45
N SER A 504 8.18 3.86 -47.07
CA SER A 504 7.07 4.42 -47.85
C SER A 504 7.11 5.95 -47.73
N SER A 505 7.25 6.64 -48.86
CA SER A 505 7.06 8.08 -48.99
C SER A 505 5.75 8.54 -48.34
N GLU A 506 5.74 9.73 -47.72
CA GLU A 506 4.55 10.35 -47.12
C GLU A 506 3.35 10.23 -48.07
N TYR A 507 2.37 9.41 -47.70
CA TYR A 507 1.09 9.32 -48.40
C TYR A 507 0.16 10.37 -47.81
N GLU A 508 0.03 11.50 -48.51
CA GLU A 508 -1.13 12.36 -48.35
C GLU A 508 -2.32 11.65 -49.00
N ALA A 509 -3.43 11.50 -48.26
CA ALA A 509 -4.67 11.06 -48.87
C ALA A 509 -5.14 12.19 -49.78
N GLU A 510 -4.94 12.04 -51.10
CA GLU A 510 -5.55 12.92 -52.09
C GLU A 510 -7.07 12.97 -51.85
N GLU A 511 -7.60 14.20 -51.83
CA GLU A 511 -8.96 14.59 -51.47
C GLU A 511 -9.98 14.21 -52.57
N ASP A 512 -9.87 13.01 -53.15
CA ASP A 512 -10.65 12.51 -54.30
C ASP A 512 -11.92 11.72 -53.90
N LEU A 513 -12.34 11.82 -52.64
CA LEU A 513 -13.62 11.26 -52.20
C LEU A 513 -14.73 12.32 -52.32
N ASP A 514 -15.36 12.31 -53.49
CA ASP A 514 -16.58 13.02 -53.89
C ASP A 514 -17.55 13.34 -52.74
N GLU A 515 -17.95 14.61 -52.69
CA GLU A 515 -18.89 15.28 -51.78
C GLU A 515 -20.36 14.78 -51.91
N HIS A 516 -20.61 13.53 -52.33
CA HIS A 516 -21.94 13.05 -52.76
C HIS A 516 -22.57 11.91 -51.96
N ALA A 517 -22.07 11.56 -50.77
CA ALA A 517 -22.69 10.49 -49.99
C ALA A 517 -22.75 10.78 -48.48
N CYS A 518 -23.56 11.76 -48.07
CA CYS A 518 -24.08 11.82 -46.69
C CYS A 518 -25.38 12.64 -46.57
N SER A 519 -26.46 12.10 -47.14
CA SER A 519 -27.83 12.37 -46.66
C SER A 519 -28.58 11.04 -46.54
N CYS A 520 -28.57 10.46 -45.33
CA CYS A 520 -29.52 9.46 -44.84
C CYS A 520 -29.47 9.44 -43.32
#